data_AF-A0A2I4CS53-F1
#
_entry.id   AF-A0A2I4CS53-F1
#
_cell.length_a   1.000
_cell.length_b   1.000
_cell.length_c   1.000
_cell.angle_alpha   90.00
_cell.angle_beta   90.00
_cell.angle_gamma   90.00
#
_symmetry.space_group_name_H-M   'P 1'
#
loop_
_entity.id
_entity.type
_entity.pdbx_description
1 polymer ?
#
loop_
_entity_poly.entity_id
_entity_poly.type
_entity_poly.pdbx_seq_one_letter_code
_entity_poly.pdbx_strand_id
1 'polypeptide(L)'
;MASTTSGDVLPKGGSVFTTFPDIFFIPEFVFGGLVWILVASTHVEPANPLGWVMFVSVFCFVGTTLWFFIFVCGGNQSSAWPAVDAGFHFLAVVFYLSASVDLAFITYVNGKFLPGTSDLKTYRLEISAVVMSHVATLLYFLHAIFSAIRWKRA
;
A
#
# COMPACT_ATOMS: atom_id res chain seq x y z
N MET A 1 0.46 9.22 39.83
CA MET A 1 0.64 9.81 38.49
C MET A 1 1.09 8.68 37.58
N ALA A 2 0.23 8.21 36.68
CA ALA A 2 0.63 7.23 35.69
C ALA A 2 1.57 7.92 34.69
N SER A 3 2.73 7.33 34.44
CA SER A 3 3.63 7.77 33.39
C SER A 3 2.91 7.61 32.05
N THR A 4 2.61 8.71 31.37
CA THR A 4 2.23 8.69 29.96
C THR A 4 3.44 8.17 29.18
N THR A 5 3.44 6.88 28.87
CA THR A 5 4.41 6.31 27.95
C THR A 5 4.31 7.06 26.64
N SER A 6 5.43 7.58 26.14
CA SER A 6 5.53 8.36 24.90
C SER A 6 5.14 7.60 23.62
N GLY A 7 4.48 6.44 23.74
CA GLY A 7 3.93 5.63 22.65
C GLY A 7 2.45 5.87 22.34
N ASP A 8 1.74 6.70 23.12
CA ASP A 8 0.31 6.97 22.91
C ASP A 8 0.03 8.16 21.96
N VAL A 9 1.07 8.91 21.58
CA VAL A 9 0.97 10.07 20.69
C VAL A 9 1.53 9.71 19.32
N LEU A 10 0.81 10.06 18.26
CA LEU A 10 1.26 9.83 16.88
C LEU A 10 2.60 10.53 16.61
N PRO A 11 3.55 9.85 15.92
CA PRO A 11 4.85 10.43 15.65
C PRO A 11 4.72 11.62 14.71
N LYS A 12 5.67 12.54 14.83
CA LYS A 12 5.77 13.73 13.98
C LYS A 12 7.22 14.03 13.60
N GLY A 13 7.41 14.75 12.51
CA GLY A 13 8.74 15.10 12.00
C GLY A 13 9.60 13.86 11.72
N GLY A 14 10.85 13.88 12.15
CA GLY A 14 11.81 12.79 11.93
C GLY A 14 11.45 11.46 12.63
N SER A 15 10.59 11.49 13.65
CA SER A 15 10.19 10.28 14.38
C SER A 15 9.42 9.29 13.49
N VAL A 16 8.74 9.79 12.45
CA VAL A 16 7.96 8.97 11.49
C VAL A 16 8.83 7.87 10.86
N PHE A 17 10.13 8.14 10.66
CA PHE A 17 11.06 7.19 10.06
C PHE A 17 11.56 6.09 11.01
N THR A 18 11.26 6.22 12.30
CA THR A 18 11.79 5.32 13.35
C THR A 18 10.70 4.71 14.22
N THR A 19 9.49 5.26 14.17
CA THR A 19 8.36 4.81 14.97
C THR A 19 7.59 3.73 14.23
N PHE A 20 7.26 2.67 14.95
CA PHE A 20 6.41 1.61 14.44
C PHE A 20 4.95 1.91 14.77
N PRO A 21 3.99 1.75 13.83
CA PRO A 21 4.13 1.18 12.48
C PRO A 21 4.54 2.15 11.38
N ASP A 22 4.66 3.46 11.65
CA ASP A 22 4.79 4.52 10.63
C ASP A 22 6.04 4.41 9.74
N ILE A 23 7.07 3.67 10.18
CA ILE A 23 8.21 3.27 9.35
C ILE A 23 7.79 2.55 8.05
N PHE A 24 6.60 1.93 8.03
CA PHE A 24 6.06 1.26 6.85
C PHE A 24 5.67 2.20 5.71
N PHE A 25 5.52 3.51 5.94
CA PHE A 25 5.23 4.46 4.85
C PHE A 25 6.26 4.40 3.71
N ILE A 26 7.54 4.22 4.02
CA ILE A 26 8.59 4.12 2.99
C ILE A 26 8.41 2.87 2.12
N PRO A 27 8.42 1.64 2.66
CA PRO A 27 8.25 0.46 1.82
C PRO A 27 6.87 0.42 1.16
N GLU A 28 5.79 0.89 1.80
CA GLU A 28 4.47 1.04 1.15
C GLU A 28 4.54 1.93 -0.10
N PHE A 29 5.23 3.07 0.01
CA PHE A 29 5.44 3.99 -1.11
C PHE A 29 6.24 3.33 -2.24
N VAL A 30 7.32 2.62 -1.90
CA VAL A 30 8.18 1.95 -2.90
C VAL A 30 7.43 0.82 -3.60
N PHE A 31 6.87 -0.12 -2.84
CA PHE A 31 6.20 -1.29 -3.42
C PHE A 31 4.89 -0.91 -4.10
N GLY A 32 4.10 -0.03 -3.50
CA GLY A 32 2.90 0.50 -4.14
C GLY A 32 3.21 1.30 -5.39
N GLY A 33 4.30 2.09 -5.40
CA GLY A 33 4.79 2.79 -6.57
C GLY A 33 5.17 1.87 -7.72
N LEU A 34 5.90 0.80 -7.40
CA LEU A 34 6.33 -0.20 -8.39
C LEU A 34 5.15 -0.90 -9.06
N VAL A 35 4.05 -1.17 -8.34
CA VAL A 35 2.88 -1.88 -8.89
C VAL A 35 2.29 -1.10 -10.07
N TRP A 36 1.90 0.16 -9.89
CA TRP A 36 1.29 0.91 -10.99
C TRP A 36 2.29 1.25 -12.11
N ILE A 37 3.59 1.42 -11.80
CA ILE A 37 4.62 1.63 -12.84
C ILE A 37 4.75 0.37 -13.71
N LEU A 38 4.78 -0.82 -13.10
CA LEU A 38 4.88 -2.08 -13.83
C LEU A 38 3.61 -2.36 -14.64
N VAL A 39 2.43 -2.14 -14.08
CA VAL A 39 1.16 -2.31 -14.81
C VAL A 39 1.01 -1.27 -15.93
N ALA A 40 1.44 -0.03 -15.72
CA ALA A 40 1.47 0.97 -16.80
C ALA A 40 2.46 0.57 -17.91
N SER A 41 3.56 -0.09 -17.57
CA SER A 41 4.55 -0.55 -18.56
C SER A 41 4.04 -1.66 -19.47
N THR A 42 2.97 -2.36 -19.08
CA THR A 42 2.24 -3.32 -19.94
C THR A 42 1.06 -2.67 -20.66
N HIS A 43 0.96 -1.34 -20.61
CA HIS A 43 -0.08 -0.52 -21.23
C HIS A 43 -1.49 -0.79 -20.68
N VAL A 44 -1.59 -1.41 -19.49
CA VAL A 44 -2.87 -1.72 -18.84
C VAL A 44 -3.76 -2.58 -19.74
N GLU A 45 -3.19 -3.60 -20.38
CA GLU A 45 -3.90 -4.51 -21.26
C GLU A 45 -4.05 -5.91 -20.63
N PRO A 46 -5.28 -6.43 -20.45
CA PRO A 46 -6.56 -5.83 -20.82
C PRO A 46 -7.01 -4.72 -19.85
N ALA A 47 -7.69 -3.70 -20.39
CA ALA A 47 -8.15 -2.55 -19.61
C ALA A 47 -9.04 -2.91 -18.40
N ASN A 48 -9.83 -3.98 -18.51
CA ASN A 48 -10.57 -4.56 -17.41
C ASN A 48 -10.06 -6.00 -17.20
N PRO A 49 -9.52 -6.36 -16.01
CA PRO A 49 -9.53 -5.65 -14.72
C PRO A 49 -8.29 -4.80 -14.40
N LEU A 50 -7.28 -4.67 -15.28
CA LEU A 50 -6.04 -3.96 -14.91
C LEU A 50 -6.24 -2.47 -14.60
N GLY A 51 -7.29 -1.84 -15.14
CA GLY A 51 -7.69 -0.49 -14.76
C GLY A 51 -8.05 -0.36 -13.27
N TRP A 52 -8.63 -1.39 -12.67
CA TRP A 52 -8.89 -1.43 -11.22
C TRP A 52 -7.59 -1.51 -10.43
N VAL A 53 -6.65 -2.37 -10.87
CA VAL A 53 -5.32 -2.51 -10.26
C VAL A 53 -4.57 -1.17 -10.28
N MET A 54 -4.61 -0.48 -11.43
CA MET A 54 -4.04 0.87 -11.58
C MET A 54 -4.69 1.88 -10.64
N PHE A 55 -6.02 1.93 -10.59
CA PHE A 55 -6.76 2.83 -9.71
C PHE A 55 -6.36 2.63 -8.25
N VAL A 56 -6.41 1.39 -7.76
CA VAL A 56 -6.06 1.04 -6.37
C VAL A 56 -4.63 1.47 -6.05
N SER A 57 -3.68 1.10 -6.91
CA SER A 57 -2.27 1.33 -6.65
C SER A 57 -1.93 2.82 -6.64
N VAL A 58 -2.46 3.61 -7.58
CA VAL A 58 -2.30 5.07 -7.61
C VAL A 58 -3.01 5.74 -6.44
N PHE A 59 -4.25 5.33 -6.12
CA PHE A 59 -5.01 5.88 -4.98
C PHE A 59 -4.24 5.70 -3.66
N CYS A 60 -3.76 4.49 -3.38
CA CYS A 60 -2.98 4.22 -2.18
C CYS A 60 -1.63 4.91 -2.19
N PHE A 61 -0.96 5.02 -3.35
CA PHE A 61 0.30 5.77 -3.47
C PHE A 61 0.12 7.25 -3.10
N VAL A 62 -0.91 7.90 -3.67
CA VAL A 62 -1.25 9.29 -3.33
C VAL A 62 -1.68 9.41 -1.86
N GLY A 63 -2.52 8.49 -1.37
CA GLY A 63 -2.96 8.46 0.03
C GLY A 63 -1.80 8.34 1.01
N THR A 64 -0.91 7.37 0.83
CA THR A 64 0.30 7.18 1.64
C THR A 64 1.21 8.41 1.58
N THR A 65 1.35 9.02 0.40
CA THR A 65 2.12 10.27 0.24
C THR A 65 1.53 11.40 1.08
N LEU A 66 0.21 11.59 1.03
CA LEU A 66 -0.48 12.60 1.83
C LEU A 66 -0.32 12.33 3.33
N TRP A 67 -0.51 11.08 3.77
CA TRP A 67 -0.33 10.67 5.16
C TRP A 67 1.09 10.96 5.65
N PHE A 68 2.08 10.56 4.87
CA PHE A 68 3.48 10.79 5.18
C PHE A 68 3.77 12.27 5.42
N PHE A 69 3.34 13.17 4.52
CA PHE A 69 3.55 14.61 4.69
C PHE A 69 2.77 15.19 5.86
N ILE A 70 1.53 14.75 6.11
CA ILE A 70 0.76 15.19 7.27
C ILE A 70 1.48 14.83 8.57
N PHE A 71 2.02 13.61 8.66
CA PHE A 71 2.72 13.11 9.83
C PHE A 71 4.05 13.86 10.03
N VAL A 72 4.84 14.04 8.98
CA VAL A 72 6.09 14.81 9.04
C VAL A 72 5.83 16.26 9.46
N CYS A 73 4.78 16.91 8.94
CA CYS A 73 4.39 18.28 9.31
C CYS A 73 3.71 18.38 10.68
N GLY A 74 3.35 17.25 11.31
CA GLY A 74 2.71 17.22 12.63
C GLY A 74 1.23 17.64 12.62
N GLY A 75 0.53 17.48 11.50
CA GLY A 75 -0.92 17.73 11.41
C GLY A 75 -1.79 16.66 12.09
N ASN A 76 -1.17 15.59 12.58
CA ASN A 76 -1.81 14.37 13.09
C ASN A 76 -2.06 14.35 14.61
N GLN A 77 -2.17 15.50 15.27
CA GLN A 77 -2.10 15.59 16.74
C GLN A 77 -3.47 15.62 17.45
N SER A 78 -4.59 15.64 16.72
CA SER A 78 -5.93 15.53 17.32
C SER A 78 -6.29 14.07 17.67
N SER A 79 -7.23 13.87 18.60
CA SER A 79 -7.63 12.55 19.10
C SER A 79 -8.30 11.65 18.05
N ALA A 80 -8.74 12.19 16.92
CA ALA A 80 -9.36 11.42 15.85
C ALA A 80 -8.33 10.71 14.94
N TRP A 81 -7.09 11.18 14.90
CA TRP A 81 -6.09 10.68 13.95
C TRP A 81 -5.74 9.20 14.09
N PRO A 82 -5.65 8.61 15.31
CA PRO A 82 -5.41 7.17 15.42
C PRO A 82 -6.51 6.33 14.73
N ALA A 83 -7.76 6.77 14.81
CA ALA A 83 -8.89 6.11 14.14
C ALA A 83 -8.83 6.27 12.61
N VAL A 84 -8.55 7.49 12.16
CA VAL A 84 -8.44 7.83 10.73
C VAL A 84 -7.27 7.09 10.08
N ASP A 85 -6.15 6.98 10.79
CA ASP A 85 -4.97 6.24 10.37
C ASP A 85 -5.26 4.74 10.24
N ALA A 86 -5.87 4.13 11.25
CA ALA A 86 -6.29 2.72 11.19
C ALA A 86 -7.28 2.47 10.05
N GLY A 87 -8.24 3.38 9.84
CA GLY A 87 -9.25 3.28 8.78
C GLY A 87 -8.66 3.35 7.38
N PHE A 88 -7.73 4.28 7.14
CA PHE A 88 -7.05 4.40 5.85
C PHE A 88 -6.24 3.13 5.52
N HIS A 89 -5.41 2.65 6.46
CA HIS A 89 -4.60 1.47 6.22
C HIS A 89 -5.48 0.22 6.04
N PHE A 90 -6.56 0.08 6.80
CA PHE A 90 -7.52 -1.02 6.58
C PHE A 90 -8.17 -0.97 5.19
N LEU A 91 -8.61 0.21 4.73
CA LEU A 91 -9.15 0.39 3.38
C LEU A 91 -8.10 0.02 2.32
N ALA A 92 -6.86 0.46 2.50
CA ALA A 92 -5.75 0.15 1.61
C ALA A 92 -5.49 -1.37 1.52
N VAL A 93 -5.58 -2.11 2.63
CA VAL A 93 -5.48 -3.58 2.62
C VAL A 93 -6.54 -4.20 1.73
N VAL A 94 -7.81 -3.84 1.93
CA VAL A 94 -8.93 -4.42 1.17
C VAL A 94 -8.77 -4.14 -0.32
N PHE A 95 -8.40 -2.91 -0.66
CA PHE A 95 -8.16 -2.49 -2.03
C PHE A 95 -6.98 -3.25 -2.65
N TYR A 96 -5.82 -3.29 -1.99
CA TYR A 96 -4.64 -3.99 -2.52
C TYR A 96 -4.83 -5.50 -2.60
N LEU A 97 -5.58 -6.10 -1.67
CA LEU A 97 -5.92 -7.53 -1.74
C LEU A 97 -6.78 -7.80 -2.98
N SER A 98 -7.79 -6.98 -3.23
CA SER A 98 -8.63 -7.09 -4.44
C SER A 98 -7.80 -6.92 -5.71
N ALA A 99 -7.00 -5.86 -5.80
CA ALA A 99 -6.13 -5.62 -6.95
C ALA A 99 -5.12 -6.75 -7.19
N SER A 100 -4.55 -7.32 -6.11
CA SER A 100 -3.60 -8.42 -6.19
C SER A 100 -4.21 -9.69 -6.76
N VAL A 101 -5.47 -9.99 -6.40
CA VAL A 101 -6.21 -11.14 -6.95
C VAL A 101 -6.45 -10.96 -8.45
N ASP A 102 -6.91 -9.79 -8.88
CA ASP A 102 -7.16 -9.50 -10.30
C ASP A 102 -5.88 -9.53 -11.12
N LEU A 103 -4.80 -8.93 -10.61
CA LEU A 103 -3.50 -8.94 -11.26
C LEU A 103 -2.92 -10.35 -11.37
N ALA A 104 -3.04 -11.17 -10.32
CA ALA A 104 -2.60 -12.57 -10.34
C ALA A 104 -3.42 -13.41 -11.34
N PHE A 105 -4.73 -13.18 -11.43
CA PHE A 105 -5.59 -13.86 -12.40
C PHE A 105 -5.18 -13.54 -13.84
N ILE A 106 -4.97 -12.26 -14.18
CA ILE A 106 -4.52 -11.86 -15.52
C ILE A 106 -3.15 -12.43 -15.85
N THR A 107 -2.21 -12.36 -14.90
CA THR A 107 -0.87 -12.94 -15.07
C THR A 107 -0.95 -14.43 -15.40
N TYR A 108 -1.78 -15.18 -14.66
CA TYR A 108 -1.98 -16.61 -14.90
C TYR A 108 -2.58 -16.90 -16.28
N VAL A 109 -3.60 -16.15 -16.69
CA VAL A 109 -4.21 -16.28 -18.02
C VAL A 109 -3.19 -16.01 -19.11
N ASN A 110 -2.46 -14.90 -19.02
CA ASN A 110 -1.42 -14.54 -19.99
C ASN A 110 -0.31 -15.59 -20.07
N GLY A 111 0.11 -16.15 -18.93
CA GLY A 111 1.08 -17.23 -18.86
C GLY A 111 0.63 -18.52 -19.57
N LYS A 112 -0.67 -18.81 -19.58
CA LYS A 112 -1.23 -20.00 -20.26
C LYS A 112 -1.27 -19.86 -21.78
N PHE A 113 -1.44 -18.64 -22.28
CA PHE A 113 -1.69 -18.38 -23.71
C PHE A 113 -0.49 -17.81 -24.46
N LEU A 114 0.70 -17.71 -23.84
CA LEU A 114 1.96 -17.14 -24.39
C LEU A 114 2.20 -17.43 -25.89
N PRO A 115 1.92 -16.47 -26.80
CA PRO A 115 2.10 -16.66 -28.23
C PRO A 115 3.48 -16.23 -28.78
N GLY A 116 4.36 -15.57 -28.01
CA GLY A 116 5.66 -15.11 -28.51
C GLY A 116 6.62 -14.49 -27.48
N THR A 117 7.75 -13.93 -27.97
CA THR A 117 8.84 -13.35 -27.16
C THR A 117 8.48 -12.00 -26.51
N SER A 118 7.64 -11.19 -27.17
CA SER A 118 7.07 -9.97 -26.59
C SER A 118 6.19 -10.28 -25.38
N ASP A 119 5.45 -11.38 -25.45
CA ASP A 119 4.51 -11.80 -24.41
C ASP A 119 5.23 -12.35 -23.19
N LEU A 120 6.43 -12.91 -23.38
CA LEU A 120 7.30 -13.33 -22.28
C LEU A 120 7.80 -12.13 -21.45
N LYS A 121 8.09 -10.99 -22.09
CA LYS A 121 8.49 -9.77 -21.36
C LYS A 121 7.32 -9.25 -20.53
N THR A 122 6.14 -9.11 -21.14
CA THR A 122 4.91 -8.67 -20.45
C THR A 122 4.60 -9.59 -19.27
N TYR A 123 4.61 -10.90 -19.48
CA TYR A 123 4.36 -11.89 -18.43
C TYR A 123 5.32 -11.74 -17.24
N ARG A 124 6.62 -11.49 -17.48
CA ARG A 124 7.60 -11.26 -16.40
C ARG A 124 7.36 -9.95 -15.64
N LEU A 125 6.93 -8.89 -16.34
CA LEU A 125 6.54 -7.63 -15.72
C LEU A 125 5.31 -7.82 -14.83
N GLU A 126 4.32 -8.55 -15.31
CA GLU A 126 3.10 -8.89 -14.56
C GLU A 126 3.41 -9.74 -13.32
N ILE A 127 4.26 -10.78 -13.43
CA ILE A 127 4.73 -11.56 -12.26
C ILE A 127 5.38 -10.64 -11.23
N SER A 128 6.25 -9.73 -11.68
CA SER A 128 6.92 -8.80 -10.78
C SER A 128 5.90 -7.89 -10.08
N ALA A 129 4.92 -7.38 -10.84
CA ALA A 129 3.85 -6.54 -10.30
C ALA A 129 2.99 -7.30 -9.28
N VAL A 130 2.66 -8.58 -9.52
CA VAL A 130 1.95 -9.45 -8.58
C VAL A 130 2.73 -9.58 -7.26
N VAL A 131 4.04 -9.86 -7.33
CA VAL A 131 4.86 -9.99 -6.11
C VAL A 131 4.86 -8.67 -5.34
N MET A 132 5.07 -7.54 -6.02
CA MET A 132 5.07 -6.23 -5.37
C MET A 132 3.69 -5.87 -4.79
N SER A 133 2.59 -6.25 -5.44
CA SER A 133 1.23 -5.96 -4.96
C SER A 133 0.92 -6.74 -3.69
N HIS A 134 1.33 -8.00 -3.59
CA HIS A 134 1.16 -8.81 -2.37
C HIS A 134 2.05 -8.30 -1.23
N VAL A 135 3.27 -7.85 -1.53
CA VAL A 135 4.14 -7.21 -0.53
C VAL A 135 3.50 -5.91 -0.03
N ALA A 136 2.94 -5.08 -0.93
CA ALA A 136 2.19 -3.89 -0.54
C ALA A 136 0.98 -4.25 0.34
N THR A 137 0.17 -5.25 -0.04
CA THR A 137 -0.94 -5.75 0.78
C THR A 137 -0.49 -6.13 2.18
N LEU A 138 0.62 -6.87 2.31
CA LEU A 138 1.15 -7.30 3.60
C LEU A 138 1.61 -6.11 4.45
N LEU A 139 2.28 -5.13 3.85
CA LEU A 139 2.74 -3.93 4.54
C LEU A 139 1.56 -3.12 5.08
N TYR A 140 0.57 -2.82 4.21
CA TYR A 140 -0.66 -2.15 4.65
C TYR A 140 -1.39 -2.95 5.73
N PHE A 141 -1.35 -4.29 5.68
CA PHE A 141 -2.02 -5.14 6.66
C PHE A 141 -1.36 -5.08 8.03
N LEU A 142 -0.03 -5.17 8.07
CA LEU A 142 0.72 -4.98 9.29
C LEU A 142 0.48 -3.57 9.84
N HIS A 143 0.58 -2.54 9.00
CA HIS A 143 0.30 -1.17 9.40
C HIS A 143 -1.11 -1.01 9.99
N ALA A 144 -2.14 -1.54 9.32
CA ALA A 144 -3.52 -1.51 9.79
C ALA A 144 -3.70 -2.19 11.16
N ILE A 145 -3.08 -3.37 11.38
CA ILE A 145 -3.15 -4.07 12.68
C ILE A 145 -2.55 -3.20 13.79
N PHE A 146 -1.36 -2.67 13.57
CA PHE A 146 -0.66 -1.91 14.61
C PHE A 146 -1.30 -0.54 14.84
N SER A 147 -1.83 0.10 13.80
CA SER A 147 -2.63 1.33 13.93
C SER A 147 -3.95 1.06 14.66
N ALA A 148 -4.61 -0.08 14.44
CA ALA A 148 -5.80 -0.47 15.20
C ALA A 148 -5.50 -0.76 16.68
N ILE A 149 -4.37 -1.42 16.97
CA ILE A 149 -3.90 -1.61 18.35
C ILE A 149 -3.60 -0.26 19.01
N ARG A 150 -2.94 0.66 18.29
CA ARG A 150 -2.66 2.03 18.75
C ARG A 150 -3.95 2.80 19.03
N TRP A 151 -4.90 2.77 18.10
CA TRP A 151 -6.21 3.42 18.28
C TRP A 151 -6.96 2.90 19.49
N LYS A 152 -6.96 1.59 19.73
CA LYS A 152 -7.63 1.01 20.92
C LYS A 152 -7.02 1.48 22.25
N ARG A 153 -5.75 1.88 22.26
CA ARG A 153 -5.02 2.34 23.45
C ARG A 153 -5.15 3.85 23.70
N ALA A 154 -5.43 4.62 22.65
CA ALA A 154 -5.62 6.07 22.69
C ALA A 154 -6.99 6.46 23.27
#